data_AF-A0A814W537-F1
#
_entry.id   AF-A0A814W537-F1
#
_cell.length_a   1.000
_cell.length_b   1.000
_cell.length_c   1.000
_cell.angle_alpha   90.00
_cell.angle_beta   90.00
_cell.angle_gamma   90.00
#
_symmetry.space_group_name_H-M   'P 1'
#
loop_
_entity.id
_entity.type
_entity.pdbx_description
1 polymer ?
#
loop_
_entity_poly.entity_id
_entity_poly.type
_entity_poly.pdbx_seq_one_letter_code
_entity_poly.pdbx_strand_id
1 'polypeptide(L)'
;MIVKLKEYNRNNNQQMILIENFHRTYKSEDACQWYTKEPFLYNHLNKALRTEDNEFLHKFRYFIFDLSQSFWCEYKQLKDSLDSIVTYNGVQISKEKA
;
A
#
# COMPACT_ATOMS: atom_id res chain seq x y z
N MET A 1 9.34 -13.92 2.94
CA MET A 1 8.00 -13.38 2.62
C MET A 1 7.09 -14.46 2.04
N ILE A 2 7.39 -14.99 0.85
CA ILE A 2 6.50 -15.91 0.10
C ILE A 2 6.30 -17.27 0.74
N VAL A 3 7.33 -17.86 1.35
CA VAL A 3 7.20 -19.15 2.06
C VAL A 3 6.12 -19.06 3.14
N LYS A 4 6.14 -18.00 3.95
CA LYS A 4 5.15 -17.76 5.01
C LYS A 4 3.75 -17.52 4.43
N LEU A 5 3.63 -16.81 3.30
CA LEU A 5 2.34 -16.65 2.61
C LEU A 5 1.77 -17.96 2.06
N LYS A 6 2.61 -18.81 1.47
CA LYS A 6 2.20 -20.13 0.97
C LYS A 6 1.74 -21.05 2.10
N GLU A 7 2.39 -20.98 3.26
CA GLU A 7 1.97 -21.74 4.45
C GLU A 7 0.57 -21.34 4.93
N TYR A 8 0.26 -20.05 4.98
CA TYR A 8 -1.07 -19.58 5.37
C TYR A 8 -2.17 -19.90 4.34
N ASN A 9 -1.81 -20.08 3.06
CA ASN A 9 -2.76 -20.25 1.96
C ASN A 9 -2.73 -21.65 1.32
N ARG A 10 -2.17 -22.64 2.02
CA ARG A 10 -1.98 -24.02 1.52
C ARG A 10 -3.26 -24.68 0.98
N ASN A 11 -4.42 -24.29 1.48
CA ASN A 11 -5.71 -24.87 1.10
C ASN A 11 -6.45 -24.07 0.03
N ASN A 12 -5.90 -22.93 -0.43
CA ASN A 12 -6.54 -22.06 -1.41
C ASN A 12 -5.67 -21.92 -2.66
N ASN A 13 -5.94 -22.78 -3.65
CA ASN A 13 -5.21 -22.83 -4.92
C ASN A 13 -5.26 -21.50 -5.69
N GLN A 14 -6.34 -20.72 -5.58
CA GLN A 14 -6.43 -19.40 -6.22
C GLN A 14 -5.47 -18.40 -5.57
N GLN A 15 -5.42 -18.37 -4.24
CA GLN A 15 -4.49 -17.51 -3.52
C GLN A 15 -3.03 -17.92 -3.75
N MET A 16 -2.74 -19.22 -3.93
CA MET A 16 -1.40 -19.66 -4.32
C MET A 16 -0.96 -19.10 -5.68
N ILE A 17 -1.83 -19.09 -6.69
CA ILE A 17 -1.51 -18.51 -8.00
C ILE A 17 -1.25 -17.00 -7.87
N LEU A 18 -2.06 -16.30 -7.08
CA LEU A 18 -1.90 -14.87 -6.83
C LEU A 18 -0.60 -14.55 -6.10
N ILE A 19 -0.20 -15.37 -5.13
CA ILE A 19 1.08 -15.22 -4.41
C ILE A 19 2.26 -15.40 -5.38
N GLU A 20 2.18 -16.33 -6.32
CA GLU A 20 3.25 -16.52 -7.31
C GLU A 20 3.29 -15.41 -8.35
N ASN A 21 2.13 -14.91 -8.77
CA ASN A 21 2.05 -13.74 -9.63
C ASN A 21 2.67 -12.54 -8.93
N PHE A 22 2.27 -12.26 -7.68
CA PHE A 22 2.87 -11.22 -6.85
C PHE A 22 4.39 -11.37 -6.79
N HIS A 23 4.92 -12.56 -6.49
CA HIS A 23 6.38 -12.74 -6.45
C HIS A 23 7.08 -12.38 -7.77
N ARG A 24 6.47 -12.72 -8.91
CA ARG A 24 7.09 -12.55 -10.23
C ARG A 24 6.94 -11.15 -10.79
N THR A 25 5.84 -10.48 -10.51
CA THR A 25 5.49 -9.20 -11.14
C THR A 25 5.51 -8.01 -10.19
N TYR A 26 5.75 -8.23 -8.89
CA TYR A 26 5.79 -7.14 -7.92
C TYR A 26 6.88 -6.12 -8.23
N LYS A 27 6.46 -4.86 -8.19
CA LYS A 27 7.31 -3.67 -8.21
C LYS A 27 6.89 -2.76 -7.07
N SER A 28 7.84 -2.04 -6.49
CA SER A 28 7.59 -1.12 -5.38
C SER A 28 6.54 -0.04 -5.71
N GLU A 29 6.50 0.40 -6.96
CA GLU A 29 5.52 1.36 -7.49
C GLU A 29 4.07 0.85 -7.40
N ASP A 30 3.86 -0.46 -7.50
CA ASP A 30 2.55 -1.09 -7.50
C ASP A 30 2.08 -1.51 -6.09
N ALA A 31 2.85 -1.19 -5.03
CA ALA A 31 2.59 -1.66 -3.67
C ALA A 31 1.17 -1.33 -3.17
N CYS A 32 0.68 -0.12 -3.43
CA CYS A 32 -0.67 0.30 -3.08
C CYS A 32 -1.75 -0.53 -3.83
N GLN A 33 -1.54 -0.78 -5.13
CA GLN A 33 -2.47 -1.59 -5.91
C GLN A 33 -2.52 -3.04 -5.43
N TRP A 34 -1.36 -3.63 -5.11
CA TRP A 34 -1.30 -4.98 -4.56
C TRP A 34 -1.95 -5.08 -3.19
N TYR A 35 -1.79 -4.06 -2.35
CA TYR A 35 -2.45 -4.02 -1.04
C TYR A 35 -3.98 -3.90 -1.14
N THR A 36 -4.50 -3.18 -2.15
CA THR A 36 -5.94 -2.90 -2.29
C THR A 36 -6.70 -3.89 -3.16
N LYS A 37 -6.11 -4.38 -4.25
CA LYS A 37 -6.76 -5.29 -5.20
C LYS A 37 -6.83 -6.73 -4.69
N GLU A 38 -5.81 -7.17 -3.95
CA GLU A 38 -5.66 -8.56 -3.59
C GLU A 38 -6.02 -8.83 -2.12
N PRO A 39 -7.05 -9.65 -1.84
CA PRO A 39 -7.52 -9.88 -0.47
C PRO A 39 -6.45 -10.48 0.43
N PHE A 40 -5.52 -11.26 -0.13
CA PHE A 40 -4.53 -11.97 0.67
C PHE A 40 -3.54 -11.01 1.35
N LEU A 41 -3.02 -10.00 0.66
CA LEU A 41 -2.06 -9.06 1.26
C LEU A 41 -2.72 -8.24 2.36
N TYR A 42 -3.89 -7.68 2.07
CA TYR A 42 -4.67 -6.93 3.05
C TYR A 42 -4.97 -7.78 4.29
N ASN A 43 -5.50 -8.99 4.11
CA ASN A 43 -5.91 -9.84 5.23
C ASN A 43 -4.71 -10.28 6.10
N HIS A 44 -3.62 -10.70 5.47
CA HIS A 44 -2.46 -11.21 6.21
C HIS A 44 -1.69 -10.09 6.90
N LEU A 45 -1.53 -8.93 6.25
CA LEU A 45 -0.84 -7.80 6.85
C LEU A 45 -1.65 -7.21 8.00
N ASN A 46 -2.96 -7.01 7.84
CA ASN A 46 -3.82 -6.52 8.92
C ASN A 46 -3.89 -7.49 10.10
N LYS A 47 -3.94 -8.80 9.82
CA LYS A 47 -3.88 -9.80 10.88
C LYS A 47 -2.56 -9.71 11.65
N ALA A 48 -1.43 -9.68 10.94
CA ALA A 48 -0.11 -9.59 11.55
C ALA A 48 0.09 -8.31 12.38
N LEU A 49 -0.47 -7.17 11.93
CA LEU A 49 -0.46 -5.92 12.68
C LEU A 49 -1.30 -6.02 13.96
N ARG A 50 -2.49 -6.65 13.91
CA ARG A 50 -3.37 -6.82 15.08
C ARG A 50 -2.83 -7.82 16.10
N THR A 51 -2.13 -8.85 15.65
CA THR A 51 -1.58 -9.90 16.52
C THR A 51 -0.12 -9.66 16.88
N GLU A 52 0.46 -8.53 16.47
CA GLU A 52 1.88 -8.22 16.65
C GLU A 52 2.81 -9.37 16.21
N ASP A 53 2.50 -10.02 15.07
CA ASP A 53 3.36 -11.08 14.53
C ASP A 53 4.64 -10.44 13.96
N ASN A 54 5.59 -10.19 14.86
CA ASN A 54 6.88 -9.57 14.56
C ASN A 54 7.66 -10.31 13.48
N GLU A 55 7.52 -11.63 13.39
CA GLU A 55 8.21 -12.41 12.38
C GLU A 55 7.58 -12.18 10.99
N PHE A 56 6.25 -12.09 10.91
CA PHE A 56 5.57 -11.73 9.66
C PHE A 56 5.88 -10.29 9.26
N LEU A 57 5.73 -9.33 10.18
CA LEU A 57 6.01 -7.92 9.94
C LEU A 57 7.46 -7.70 9.50
N HIS A 58 8.42 -8.38 10.15
CA HIS A 58 9.82 -8.30 9.76
C HIS A 58 10.07 -8.89 8.37
N LYS A 59 9.42 -10.01 8.00
CA LYS A 59 9.52 -10.60 6.65
C LYS A 59 8.85 -9.73 5.57
N PHE A 60 7.89 -8.88 5.96
CA PHE A 60 7.15 -7.97 5.07
C PHE A 60 7.66 -6.53 5.12
N ARG A 61 8.69 -6.22 5.91
CA ARG A 61 9.17 -4.85 6.15
C ARG A 61 9.43 -4.04 4.89
N TYR A 62 9.96 -4.66 3.82
CA TYR A 62 10.22 -3.99 2.55
C TYR A 62 8.92 -3.60 1.85
N PHE A 63 7.95 -4.51 1.80
CA PHE A 63 6.63 -4.22 1.26
C PHE A 63 5.90 -3.14 2.07
N ILE A 64 6.01 -3.18 3.41
CA ILE A 64 5.43 -2.16 4.29
C ILE A 64 6.08 -0.80 4.04
N PHE A 65 7.40 -0.78 3.87
CA PHE A 65 8.14 0.43 3.52
C PHE A 65 7.65 0.99 2.17
N ASP A 66 7.60 0.16 1.14
CA ASP A 66 7.12 0.56 -0.20
C ASP A 66 5.68 1.08 -0.15
N LEU A 67 4.81 0.40 0.61
CA LEU A 67 3.43 0.82 0.83
C LEU A 67 3.36 2.21 1.51
N SER A 68 4.16 2.42 2.55
CA SER A 68 4.23 3.70 3.25
C SER A 68 4.74 4.84 2.35
N GLN A 69 5.70 4.53 1.48
CA GLN A 69 6.21 5.48 0.48
C GLN A 69 5.16 5.83 -0.56
N SER A 70 4.39 4.84 -1.06
CA SER A 70 3.31 5.11 -2.01
C SER A 70 2.26 6.06 -1.43
N PHE A 71 1.84 5.87 -0.17
CA PHE A 71 0.92 6.80 0.49
C PHE A 71 1.52 8.18 0.71
N TRP A 72 2.80 8.27 1.06
CA TRP A 72 3.47 9.55 1.28
C TRP A 72 3.59 10.36 -0.02
N CYS A 73 3.91 9.70 -1.13
CA CYS A 73 3.95 10.31 -2.46
C CYS A 73 2.57 10.83 -2.88
N GLU A 74 1.51 10.04 -2.74
CA GLU A 74 0.14 10.45 -3.06
C GLU A 74 -0.32 11.62 -2.19
N TYR A 75 -0.07 11.55 -0.87
CA TYR A 75 -0.40 12.62 0.06
C TYR A 75 0.34 13.91 -0.27
N LYS A 76 1.64 13.83 -0.60
CA LYS A 76 2.44 14.98 -0.98
C LYS A 76 1.91 15.64 -2.25
N GLN A 77 1.56 14.85 -3.27
CA GLN A 77 0.94 15.37 -4.49
C GLN A 77 -0.41 16.07 -4.22
N LEU A 78 -1.23 15.48 -3.36
CA LEU A 78 -2.50 16.10 -2.94
C LEU A 78 -2.26 17.41 -2.19
N LYS A 79 -1.30 17.43 -1.26
CA LYS A 79 -0.95 18.60 -0.48
C LYS A 79 -0.38 19.72 -1.34
N ASP A 80 0.54 19.41 -2.25
CA ASP A 80 1.12 20.40 -3.18
C ASP A 80 0.03 21.00 -4.10
N SER A 81 -0.96 20.19 -4.50
CA SER A 81 -2.15 20.66 -5.22
C SER A 81 -3.04 21.54 -4.34
N LEU A 82 -3.27 21.17 -3.08
CA LEU A 82 -4.07 21.96 -2.14
C LEU A 82 -3.41 23.29 -1.77
N ASP A 83 -2.10 23.32 -1.59
CA ASP A 83 -1.32 24.53 -1.29
C ASP A 83 -1.28 25.50 -2.49
N SER A 84 -1.56 25.00 -3.71
CA SER A 84 -1.78 25.84 -4.89
C SER A 84 -3.16 26.52 -4.92
N ILE A 85 -4.13 25.99 -4.16
CA ILE A 85 -5.49 26.54 -4.00
C ILE A 85 -5.43 27.61 -2.91
N VAL A 86 -5.23 28.87 -3.30
CA VAL A 86 -5.42 30.00 -2.37
C VAL A 86 -6.90 30.09 -2.04
N THR A 87 -7.24 29.96 -0.77
CA THR A 87 -8.59 30.18 -0.26
C THR A 87 -8.60 31.38 0.68
N TYR A 88 -9.64 32.20 0.62
CA TYR A 88 -9.96 33.19 1.64
C TYR A 88 -11.36 32.89 2.15
N ASN A 89 -11.51 32.72 3.47
CA ASN A 89 -12.78 32.37 4.14
C ASN A 89 -13.54 31.18 3.51
N GLY A 90 -12.81 30.15 3.07
CA GLY A 90 -13.41 28.94 2.49
C GLY A 90 -13.84 29.06 1.03
N VAL A 91 -13.58 30.18 0.36
CA VAL A 91 -13.80 30.36 -1.08
C VAL A 91 -12.48 30.24 -1.83
N GLN A 92 -12.45 29.41 -2.88
CA GLN A 92 -11.29 29.26 -3.76
C GLN A 92 -11.09 30.54 -4.58
N ILE A 93 -9.91 31.15 -4.45
CA ILE A 93 -9.50 32.32 -5.24
C ILE A 93 -8.46 31.83 -6.25
N SER A 94 -8.76 32.03 -7.53
CA SER A 94 -7.75 31.87 -8.57
C SER A 94 -6.74 33.01 -8.42
N LYS A 95 -5.43 32.70 -8.31
CA LYS A 95 -4.39 33.74 -8.33
C LYS A 95 -4.43 34.45 -9.68
N GLU A 96 -5.18 35.54 -9.79
CA GLU A 96 -5.01 36.50 -10.88
C GLU A 96 -3.63 37.12 -10.70
N LYS A 97 -2.73 36.82 -11.65
CA LYS A 97 -1.40 37.41 -11.74
C LYS A 97 -1.55 38.92 -11.94
N ALA A 98 -1.02 39.70 -10.99
CA ALA A 98 -0.75 41.12 -11.17
C ALA A 98 0.45 41.32 -12.11
#